data_AF-A0A378A0R0-F1
#
_entry.id   AF-A0A378A0R0-F1
#
_cell.length_a   1.000
_cell.length_b   1.000
_cell.length_c   1.000
_cell.angle_alpha   90.00
_cell.angle_beta   90.00
_cell.angle_gamma   90.00
#
_symmetry.space_group_name_H-M   'P 1'
#
loop_
_entity.id
_entity.type
_entity.pdbx_description
1 polymer ?
#
loop_
_entity_poly.entity_id
_entity_poly.type
_entity_poly.pdbx_seq_one_letter_code
_entity_poly.pdbx_strand_id
1 'polypeptide(L)' 'MITTGEPESAYRRDANRYPMNDILRPFELTAGMCRMHWMSPIIVYWARRQQPEELRSRALAYRDWLANPIAAGGVHGGI' A
#
# COMPACT_ATOMS: atom_id res chain seq x y z
N MET A 1 -1.67 5.95 1.80
CA MET A 1 -2.75 5.15 1.18
C MET A 1 -2.69 5.30 -0.32
N ILE A 2 -2.92 4.24 -1.08
CA ILE A 2 -2.91 4.24 -2.55
C ILE A 2 -4.18 3.57 -3.05
N THR A 3 -4.77 4.07 -4.13
CA THR A 3 -5.90 3.44 -4.81
C THR A 3 -5.53 3.12 -6.25
N THR A 4 -6.10 2.05 -6.80
CA THR A 4 -5.83 1.66 -8.17
C THR A 4 -7.11 1.47 -8.98
N GLY A 5 -6.98 1.63 -10.30
CA GLY A 5 -8.05 1.41 -11.26
C GLY A 5 -8.23 -0.05 -11.69
N GLU A 6 -7.28 -0.91 -11.37
CA GLU A 6 -7.24 -2.33 -11.76
C GLU A 6 -7.26 -3.24 -10.52
N PRO A 7 -7.72 -4.50 -10.64
CA PRO A 7 -7.67 -5.46 -9.55
C PRO A 7 -6.22 -5.81 -9.17
N GLU A 8 -6.04 -6.39 -7.98
CA GLU A 8 -4.73 -6.83 -7.48
C GLU A 8 -4.02 -7.80 -8.43
N SER A 9 -4.80 -8.68 -9.09
CA SER A 9 -4.29 -9.64 -10.07
C SER A 9 -3.56 -8.98 -11.24
N ALA A 10 -3.89 -7.73 -11.57
CA ALA A 10 -3.20 -6.97 -12.61
C ALA A 10 -1.79 -6.57 -12.17
N TYR A 11 -1.42 -6.62 -10.89
CA TYR A 11 -0.11 -6.23 -10.38
C TYR A 11 0.73 -7.46 -10.02
N ARG A 12 0.67 -8.49 -10.86
CA ARG A 12 1.46 -9.71 -10.71
C ARG A 12 2.34 -9.89 -11.93
N ARG A 13 3.52 -10.50 -11.75
CA ARG A 13 4.50 -10.71 -12.84
C ARG A 13 3.92 -11.50 -14.02
N ASP A 14 3.00 -12.44 -13.74
CA ASP A 14 2.31 -13.27 -14.74
C ASP A 14 1.24 -12.51 -15.54
N ALA A 15 0.78 -11.35 -15.07
CA ALA A 15 -0.26 -10.55 -15.71
C ALA A 15 0.28 -9.44 -16.64
N ASN A 16 1.50 -9.61 -17.17
CA ASN A 16 2.21 -8.62 -18.01
C ASN A 16 2.44 -7.26 -17.34
N ARG A 17 2.50 -7.22 -16.00
CA ARG A 17 2.73 -6.01 -15.21
C ARG A 17 3.70 -6.27 -14.06
N TYR A 18 4.17 -5.18 -13.47
CA TYR A 18 5.05 -5.24 -12.32
C TYR A 18 4.25 -5.47 -11.02
N PRO A 19 4.81 -6.26 -10.09
CA PRO A 19 4.40 -6.29 -8.70
C PRO A 19 4.23 -4.90 -8.10
N MET A 20 3.25 -4.71 -7.23
CA MET A 20 2.99 -3.41 -6.64
C MET A 20 4.21 -2.88 -5.87
N ASN A 21 4.95 -3.73 -5.16
CA ASN A 21 6.19 -3.34 -4.48
C ASN A 21 7.26 -2.79 -5.45
N ASP A 22 7.38 -3.34 -6.67
CA ASP A 22 8.29 -2.82 -7.70
C ASP A 22 7.85 -1.41 -8.16
N ILE A 23 6.54 -1.21 -8.35
CA ILE A 23 5.95 0.10 -8.72
C ILE A 23 6.19 1.14 -7.62
N LEU A 24 6.17 0.72 -6.36
CA LEU A 24 6.30 1.61 -5.21
C LEU A 24 7.75 1.93 -4.81
N ARG A 25 8.74 1.25 -5.41
CA ARG A 25 10.16 1.44 -5.10
C ARG A 25 10.63 2.90 -5.19
N PRO A 26 10.20 3.74 -6.14
CA PRO A 26 10.59 5.15 -6.15
C PRO A 26 10.16 5.92 -4.89
N PHE A 27 9.03 5.55 -4.28
CA PHE A 27 8.55 6.18 -3.03
C PHE A 27 9.34 5.70 -1.82
N GLU A 28 9.67 4.41 -1.76
CA GLU A 28 10.56 3.85 -0.74
C GLU A 28 11.95 4.50 -0.76
N LEU A 29 12.52 4.66 -1.97
CA LEU A 29 13.79 5.36 -2.15
C LEU A 29 13.70 6.82 -1.70
N THR A 30 12.61 7.52 -2.05
CA THR A 30 12.37 8.90 -1.62
C THR A 30 12.31 9.00 -0.09
N ALA A 31 11.61 8.07 0.58
CA ALA A 31 11.57 8.01 2.03
C ALA A 31 12.97 7.85 2.62
N GLY A 32 13.79 6.94 2.07
CA GLY A 32 15.20 6.77 2.47
C GLY A 32 16.05 8.04 2.31
N MET A 33 15.94 8.71 1.16
CA MET A 33 16.65 9.97 0.89
C MET A 33 16.25 11.09 1.85
N CYS A 34 14.98 11.11 2.24
CA CYS A 34 14.43 12.08 3.20
C CYS A 34 14.58 11.65 4.67
N ARG A 35 15.28 10.53 4.96
CA ARG A 35 15.42 9.95 6.31
C ARG A 35 14.09 9.66 6.99
N MET A 36 13.06 9.35 6.21
CA MET A 36 11.74 8.93 6.69
C MET A 36 11.72 7.41 6.81
N HIS A 37 10.91 6.90 7.74
CA HIS A 37 10.62 5.47 7.77
C HIS A 37 9.65 5.11 6.65
N TRP A 38 10.04 4.18 5.78
CA TRP A 38 9.12 3.66 4.77
C TRP A 38 8.07 2.78 5.43
N MET A 39 6.80 3.19 5.31
CA MET A 39 5.66 2.42 5.77
C MET A 39 4.96 1.83 4.56
N SER A 40 4.83 0.49 4.53
CA SER A 40 4.06 -0.18 3.47
C SER A 40 2.65 0.41 3.42
N PRO A 41 2.20 0.95 2.28
CA PRO A 41 0.93 1.64 2.22
C PRO A 41 -0.23 0.64 2.23
N ILE A 42 -1.34 1.04 2.86
CA ILE A 42 -2.64 0.41 2.59
C ILE A 42 -3.04 0.72 1.14
N ILE A 43 -3.33 -0.34 0.37
CA ILE A 43 -3.70 -0.26 -1.04
C ILE A 43 -5.15 -0.72 -1.21
N VAL A 44 -5.95 0.10 -1.89
CA VAL A 44 -7.30 -0.26 -2.33
C VAL A 44 -7.27 -0.57 -3.82
N TYR A 45 -7.30 -1.87 -4.14
CA TYR A 45 -7.39 -2.31 -5.53
C TYR A 45 -8.78 -2.09 -6.09
N TRP A 46 -8.83 -1.79 -7.39
CA TRP A 46 -10.07 -1.63 -8.13
C TRP A 46 -11.09 -0.69 -7.49
N ALA A 47 -10.61 0.43 -6.93
CA ALA A 47 -11.34 1.21 -5.93
C ALA A 47 -12.73 1.67 -6.38
N ARG A 48 -12.89 2.07 -7.65
CA ARG A 48 -14.18 2.51 -8.21
C ARG A 48 -15.23 1.40 -8.37
N ARG A 49 -14.82 0.13 -8.30
CA ARG A 49 -15.69 -1.04 -8.51
C ARG A 49 -15.87 -1.88 -7.25
N GLN A 50 -15.33 -1.43 -6.11
CA GLN A 50 -15.54 -2.09 -4.82
C GLN A 50 -17.00 -1.96 -4.39
N GLN A 51 -17.51 -2.99 -3.71
CA GLN A 51 -18.79 -2.89 -3.04
C GLN A 51 -18.71 -1.88 -1.89
N PRO A 52 -19.80 -1.15 -1.56
CA PRO A 52 -19.79 -0.16 -0.48
C PRO A 52 -19.31 -0.71 0.86
N GLU A 53 -19.66 -1.95 1.20
CA GLU A 53 -19.25 -2.61 2.44
C GLU A 53 -17.75 -2.93 2.47
N GLU A 54 -17.20 -3.43 1.36
CA GLU A 54 -15.76 -3.69 1.24
C GLU A 54 -14.93 -2.41 1.31
N LEU A 55 -15.44 -1.32 0.74
CA LEU A 55 -14.80 -0.01 0.83
C LEU A 55 -14.86 0.53 2.26
N ARG A 56 -16.00 0.36 2.95
CA ARG A 56 -16.15 0.71 4.37
C ARG A 56 -15.17 -0.07 5.24
N SER A 57 -15.04 -1.39 5.04
CA SER A 57 -14.07 -2.23 5.76
C SER A 57 -12.63 -1.70 5.60
N ARG A 58 -12.24 -1.34 4.37
CA ARG A 58 -10.91 -0.74 4.11
C ARG A 58 -10.75 0.65 4.75
N ALA A 59 -11.81 1.45 4.79
CA ALA A 59 -11.79 2.75 5.47
C ALA A 59 -11.59 2.60 6.99
N LEU A 60 -12.21 1.58 7.60
CA LEU A 60 -12.02 1.25 9.01
C LEU A 60 -10.58 0.78 9.29
N ALA A 61 -10.05 -0.12 8.46
CA ALA A 61 -8.65 -0.54 8.57
C ALA A 61 -7.67 0.64 8.45
N TYR A 62 -7.95 1.59 7.55
CA TYR A 62 -7.16 2.81 7.42
C TYR A 62 -7.26 3.72 8.65
N ARG A 63 -8.46 3.88 9.22
CA ARG A 63 -8.66 4.60 10.48
C ARG A 63 -7.84 3.98 11.61
N ASP A 64 -7.88 2.65 11.74
CA ASP A 64 -7.18 1.95 12.81
C ASP A 64 -5.66 2.04 12.63
N TRP A 65 -5.18 1.98 11.38
CA TRP A 65 -3.78 2.26 11.07
C TRP A 65 -3.36 3.69 11.43
N LEU A 66 -4.20 4.70 11.18
CA LEU A 66 -3.92 6.09 11.57
C LEU A 66 -3.83 6.26 13.09
N ALA A 67 -4.52 5.42 13.87
CA ALA A 67 -4.45 5.46 15.33
C ALA A 67 -3.12 4.93 15.87
N ASN A 68 -2.43 4.04 15.15
CA ASN A 68 -1.11 3.52 15.53
C ASN A 68 -0.23 3.16 14.32
N PRO A 69 0.29 4.15 13.59
CA PRO A 69 0.97 3.92 12.31
C PRO A 69 2.36 3.28 12.47
N ILE A 70 3.03 3.52 13.60
CA ILE A 70 4.40 3.04 13.85
C ILE A 70 4.42 1.56 14.21
N ALA A 71 3.48 1.07 15.01
CA ALA A 71 3.41 -0.36 15.34
C ALA A 71 2.99 -1.23 14.14
N ALA A 72 2.25 -0.64 13.19
CA ALA A 72 1.77 -1.32 12.00
C ALA A 72 2.77 -1.32 10.82
N GLY A 73 3.83 -0.50 10.87
CA GLY A 73 4.74 -0.30 9.76
C GLY A 73 6.19 -0.13 10.21
N GLY A 74 6.94 -1.23 10.26
CA GLY A 74 8.40 -1.16 10.29
C GLY A 74 9.11 -2.31 10.97
N VAL A 75 9.31 -3.43 10.27
CA VAL A 75 10.39 -4.35 10.66
C VAL A 75 11.70 -3.65 10.32
N HIS A 76 12.57 -3.49 11.32
CA HIS A 76 13.94 -3.04 11.13
C HIS A 76 14.66 -3.92 10.11
N GLY A 77 14.79 -3.43 8.87
CA GLY A 77 15.81 -3.90 7.94
C GLY A 77 17.16 -3.31 8.35
N GLY A 78 17.71 -3.80 9.46
CA GLY A 78 19.11 -3.54 9.82
C GLY A 78 20.02 -4.46 9.02
N ILE A 79 20.80 -3.88 8.12
CA ILE A 79 22.28 -3.83 7.99
C ILE A 79 22.57 -3.28 6.59
#